data_AF-W7B472-F1
#
_entry.id   AF-W7B472-F1
#
_cell.length_a   1.000
_cell.length_b   1.000
_cell.length_c   1.000
_cell.angle_alpha   90.00
_cell.angle_beta   90.00
_cell.angle_gamma   90.00
#
_symmetry.space_group_name_H-M   'P 1'
#
loop_
_entity.id
_entity.type
_entity.pdbx_description
1 polymer ?
#
loop_
_entity_poly.entity_id
_entity_poly.type
_entity_poly.pdbx_seq_one_letter_code
_entity_poly.pdbx_strand_id
1 'polypeptide(L)'
;MGVSKRGTKWRAFISVKRETGGYENKALGSFSTKFEAVKAVEYAQSIASKDGQMAFEVPFYEYFEWFFQKYKKESSSRKTQGHYQDSKRYIKKLSWRTLTI
;
A
#
# COMPACT_ATOMS: atom_id res chain seq x y z
N MET A 1 4.30 13.68 0.54
CA MET A 1 4.32 12.26 0.98
C MET A 1 4.70 11.38 -0.18
N GLY A 2 5.29 10.22 0.08
CA GLY A 2 5.55 9.29 -1.00
C GLY A 2 6.26 8.03 -0.60
N VAL A 3 6.23 7.08 -1.53
CA VAL A 3 7.04 5.88 -1.47
C VAL A 3 8.01 5.93 -2.64
N SER A 4 9.30 5.70 -2.37
CA SER A 4 10.34 5.66 -3.40
C SER A 4 11.10 4.34 -3.33
N LYS A 5 11.48 3.79 -4.49
CA LYS A 5 12.31 2.59 -4.54
C LYS A 5 13.78 3.00 -4.48
N ARG A 6 14.54 2.44 -3.54
CA ARG A 6 15.99 2.68 -3.41
C ARG A 6 16.71 1.33 -3.28
N GLY A 7 17.39 0.92 -4.35
CA GLY A 7 17.96 -0.42 -4.46
C GLY A 7 16.86 -1.49 -4.39
N THR A 8 17.02 -2.45 -3.48
CA THR A 8 16.05 -3.54 -3.25
C THR A 8 14.93 -3.18 -2.27
N LYS A 9 14.98 -2.00 -1.62
CA LYS A 9 14.03 -1.60 -0.59
C LYS A 9 13.14 -0.44 -1.02
N TRP A 10 11.96 -0.35 -0.43
CA TRP A 10 10.99 0.73 -0.59
C TRP A 10 11.08 1.69 0.60
N ARG A 11 11.41 2.95 0.37
CA ARG A 11 11.45 3.99 1.39
C ARG A 11 10.11 4.71 1.46
N ALA A 12 9.58 4.83 2.66
CA ALA A 12 8.41 5.65 2.96
C ALA A 12 8.85 6.99 3.56
N PHE A 13 8.21 8.08 3.16
CA PHE A 13 8.42 9.40 3.75
C PHE A 13 7.12 10.22 3.78
N ILE A 14 6.99 11.04 4.82
CA ILE A 14 5.91 12.03 4.97
C ILE A 14 6.50 13.42 4.92
N SER A 15 5.74 14.36 4.38
CA SER A 15 6.12 15.77 4.34
C SER A 15 5.43 16.44 5.52
N VAL A 16 6.21 16.88 6.51
CA VAL A 16 5.71 17.55 7.71
C VAL A 16 5.97 19.03 7.57
N LYS A 17 4.95 19.85 7.86
CA LYS A 17 5.10 21.31 7.87
C LYS A 17 5.85 21.71 9.14
N ARG A 18 6.98 22.40 8.98
CA ARG A 18 7.73 23.03 10.07
C ARG A 18 6.99 24.28 10.52
N GLU A 19 7.12 24.62 11.80
CA GLU A 19 6.55 25.84 12.40
C GLU A 19 7.02 27.11 11.69
N THR A 20 8.23 27.09 11.13
CA THR A 20 8.82 28.20 10.36
C THR A 20 8.28 28.34 8.93
N GLY A 21 7.25 27.58 8.53
CA GLY A 21 6.57 27.73 7.24
C GLY A 21 7.12 26.89 6.08
N GLY A 22 8.11 26.02 6.30
CA GLY A 22 8.65 25.09 5.30
C GLY A 22 8.09 23.67 5.41
N TYR A 23 8.26 22.84 4.38
CA TYR A 23 7.96 21.40 4.44
C TYR A 23 9.25 20.59 4.51
N GLU A 24 9.32 19.65 5.46
CA GLU A 24 10.42 18.71 5.57
C GLU A 24 9.95 17.28 5.32
N ASN A 25 10.74 16.53 4.55
CA ASN A 25 10.48 15.12 4.34
C ASN A 25 11.10 14.30 5.47
N LYS A 26 10.26 13.73 6.33
CA LYS A 26 10.66 12.79 7.38
C LYS A 26 10.56 11.36 6.86
N ALA A 27 11.66 10.63 6.90
CA ALA A 27 11.68 9.22 6.53
C ALA A 27 10.98 8.38 7.62
N LEU A 28 10.08 7.49 7.21
CA LEU A 28 9.38 6.56 8.11
C LEU A 28 10.10 5.22 8.24
N GLY A 29 10.92 4.87 7.25
CA GLY A 29 11.67 3.61 7.24
C GLY A 29 11.96 3.12 5.82
N SER A 30 12.65 1.99 5.76
CA SER A 30 12.91 1.25 4.51
C SER A 30 12.32 -0.16 4.65
N PHE A 31 11.47 -0.54 3.71
CA PHE A 31 10.65 -1.74 3.74
C PHE A 31 11.03 -2.67 2.60
N SER A 32 10.78 -3.96 2.77
CA SER A 32 11.07 -4.96 1.74
C SER A 32 10.06 -4.90 0.60
N THR A 33 8.83 -4.47 0.88
CA THR A 33 7.75 -4.38 -0.12
C THR A 33 7.18 -2.97 -0.25
N LYS A 34 6.64 -2.66 -1.44
CA LYS A 34 5.95 -1.39 -1.71
C LYS A 34 4.76 -1.22 -0.76
N PHE A 35 4.02 -2.31 -0.54
CA PHE A 35 2.82 -2.31 0.30
C PHE A 35 3.12 -1.94 1.75
N GLU A 36 4.14 -2.52 2.37
CA GLU A 36 4.55 -2.16 3.74
C GLU A 36 4.90 -0.67 3.85
N ALA A 37 5.61 -0.15 2.83
CA ALA A 37 5.93 1.27 2.78
C ALA A 37 4.68 2.15 2.63
N VAL A 38 3.69 1.75 1.82
CA VAL A 38 2.39 2.43 1.71
C VAL A 38 1.65 2.41 3.05
N LYS A 39 1.51 1.25 3.70
CA LYS A 39 0.86 1.13 5.02
C LYS A 39 1.53 1.98 6.09
N ALA A 40 2.87 2.08 6.05
CA ALA A 40 3.61 2.94 6.98
C ALA A 40 3.29 4.43 6.77
N VAL A 41 3.20 4.88 5.52
CA VAL A 41 2.77 6.25 5.20
C VAL A 41 1.34 6.49 5.70
N GLU A 42 0.40 5.59 5.43
CA GLU A 42 -1.00 5.69 5.86
C GLU A 42 -1.13 5.78 7.38
N TYR A 43 -0.41 4.92 8.10
CA TYR A 43 -0.43 4.91 9.56
C TYR A 43 0.15 6.20 10.14
N ALA A 44 1.25 6.70 9.58
CA ALA A 44 1.82 7.97 10.02
C ALA A 44 0.87 9.14 9.74
N GLN A 45 0.09 9.08 8.66
CA GLN A 45 -0.95 10.06 8.37
C GLN A 45 -2.14 9.96 9.31
N SER A 46 -2.64 8.77 9.62
CA SER A 46 -3.79 8.60 10.51
C SER A 46 -3.50 9.11 11.92
N ILE A 47 -2.26 9.00 12.39
CA ILE A 47 -1.81 9.62 13.63
C ILE A 47 -1.80 11.15 13.52
N ALA A 48 -1.34 11.69 12.39
CA ALA A 48 -1.27 13.13 12.15
C ALA A 48 -2.65 13.76 11.91
N SER A 49 -3.65 12.99 11.47
CA SER A 49 -4.97 13.45 11.05
C SER A 49 -6.08 13.09 12.05
N LYS A 50 -5.77 12.94 13.34
CA LYS A 50 -6.77 12.57 14.39
C LYS A 50 -8.02 13.47 14.45
N ASP A 51 -8.04 14.61 13.75
CA ASP A 51 -9.20 15.50 13.62
C ASP A 51 -10.02 15.34 12.32
N GLY A 52 -9.66 14.44 11.40
CA GLY A 52 -10.37 14.26 10.14
C GLY A 52 -10.40 12.81 9.67
N GLN A 53 -11.60 12.22 9.61
CA GLN A 53 -11.83 10.92 8.98
C GLN A 53 -11.43 10.99 7.50
N MET A 54 -10.25 10.47 7.15
CA MET A 54 -9.94 10.14 5.76
C MET A 54 -10.03 8.62 5.58
N ALA A 55 -10.93 8.20 4.68
CA ALA A 55 -10.97 6.84 4.16
C ALA A 55 -9.78 6.67 3.20
N PHE A 56 -8.88 5.74 3.52
CA PHE A 56 -7.70 5.48 2.69
C PHE A 56 -8.07 4.55 1.52
N GLU A 57 -7.80 4.99 0.29
CA GLU A 57 -7.83 4.14 -0.90
C GLU A 57 -6.49 3.43 -1.08
N VAL A 58 -6.29 2.29 -0.41
CA VAL A 58 -5.40 1.28 -0.99
C VAL A 58 -6.18 0.65 -2.13
N PRO A 59 -5.69 0.65 -3.38
CA PRO A 59 -6.34 -0.10 -4.44
C PRO A 59 -6.48 -1.55 -3.98
N PHE A 60 -7.71 -2.06 -3.87
CA PHE A 60 -8.02 -3.37 -3.30
C PHE A 60 -7.15 -4.50 -3.87
N TYR A 61 -6.73 -4.36 -5.13
CA TYR A 61 -5.77 -5.23 -5.81
C TYR A 61 -4.42 -5.37 -5.07
N GLU A 62 -3.80 -4.26 -4.66
CA GLU A 62 -2.49 -4.27 -3.98
C GLU A 62 -2.60 -4.94 -2.59
N TYR A 63 -3.69 -4.70 -1.87
CA TYR A 63 -4.00 -5.38 -0.61
C TYR A 63 -4.20 -6.90 -0.81
N PHE A 64 -5.01 -7.28 -1.80
CA PHE A 64 -5.32 -8.68 -2.11
C PHE A 64 -4.06 -9.47 -2.51
N GLU A 65 -3.18 -8.87 -3.31
CA GLU A 65 -1.93 -9.51 -3.72
C GLU A 65 -0.99 -9.75 -2.52
N TRP A 66 -0.82 -8.75 -1.66
CA TRP A 66 0.00 -8.89 -0.45
C TRP A 66 -0.56 -9.94 0.52
N PHE A 67 -1.86 -9.90 0.82
CA PHE A 67 -2.51 -10.86 1.71
C PHE A 67 -2.27 -12.29 1.25
N PHE A 68 -2.42 -12.54 -0.05
CA PHE A 68 -2.25 -13.88 -0.58
C PHE A 68 -0.78 -14.35 -0.55
N GLN A 69 0.16 -13.47 -0.90
CA GLN A 69 1.59 -13.79 -0.82
C GLN A 69 2.03 -14.10 0.61
N LYS A 70 1.51 -13.37 1.60
CA LYS A 70 1.92 -13.50 3.01
C LYS A 70 1.29 -14.69 3.74
N TYR A 71 0.04 -15.04 3.44
CA TYR A 71 -0.71 -16.03 4.25
C TYR A 71 -1.14 -17.29 3.49
N LYS A 72 -1.18 -17.26 2.15
CA LYS A 72 -1.77 -18.36 1.37
C LYS A 72 -0.82 -19.00 0.38
N LYS A 73 0.31 -18.39 0.02
CA LYS A 73 1.22 -18.94 -1.00
C LYS A 73 1.78 -20.33 -0.66
N GLU A 74 2.04 -20.60 0.63
CA GLU A 74 2.63 -21.86 1.10
C GLU A 74 1.61 -22.88 1.65
N SER A 75 0.38 -22.44 1.94
CA SER A 75 -0.66 -23.26 2.59
C SER A 75 -1.82 -23.64 1.67
N SER A 76 -1.76 -23.29 0.37
CA SER A 76 -2.88 -23.48 -0.55
C SER A 76 -2.73 -24.71 -1.43
N SER A 77 -3.81 -25.48 -1.52
CA SER A 77 -3.93 -26.57 -2.49
C SER A 77 -3.89 -26.02 -3.93
N ARG A 78 -3.52 -26.87 -4.89
CA ARG A 78 -3.48 -26.52 -6.33
C ARG A 78 -4.81 -25.94 -6.84
N LYS A 79 -5.94 -26.43 -6.32
CA LYS A 79 -7.29 -25.95 -6.63
C LYS A 79 -7.53 -24.53 -6.09
N THR A 80 -7.13 -24.28 -4.84
CA THR A 80 -7.21 -22.95 -4.22
C THR A 80 -6.32 -21.93 -4.95
N GLN A 81 -5.16 -22.37 -5.44
CA GLN A 81 -4.25 -21.53 -6.22
C GLN A 81 -4.82 -21.16 -7.59
N GLY A 82 -5.56 -22.07 -8.24
CA GLY A 82 -6.31 -21.80 -9.47
C GLY A 82 -7.40 -20.74 -9.26
N HIS A 83 -8.27 -20.94 -8.26
CA HIS A 83 -9.30 -19.95 -7.92
C HIS A 83 -8.70 -18.58 -7.57
N TYR A 84 -7.53 -18.54 -6.94
CA TYR A 84 -6.83 -17.29 -6.67
C TYR A 84 -6.39 -16.57 -7.94
N GLN A 85 -5.81 -17.28 -8.90
CA GLN A 85 -5.40 -16.69 -10.18
C GLN A 85 -6.61 -16.10 -10.91
N ASP A 86 -7.76 -16.77 -10.85
CA ASP A 86 -9.01 -16.26 -11.41
C ASP A 86 -9.47 -14.99 -10.69
N SER A 87 -9.58 -15.01 -9.35
CA SER A 87 -9.95 -13.82 -8.56
C SER A 87 -8.99 -12.66 -8.80
N LYS A 88 -7.68 -12.91 -8.88
CA LYS A 88 -6.65 -11.90 -9.20
C LYS A 88 -6.90 -11.27 -10.56
N ARG A 89 -7.25 -12.07 -11.56
CA ARG A 89 -7.57 -11.59 -12.93
C ARG A 89 -8.83 -10.72 -12.92
N TYR A 90 -9.86 -11.11 -12.19
CA TYR A 90 -11.10 -10.34 -12.07
C TYR A 90 -10.91 -9.01 -11.34
N ILE A 91 -10.23 -9.03 -10.19
CA ILE A 91 -9.96 -7.82 -9.40
C ILE A 91 -9.09 -6.84 -10.19
N LYS A 92 -8.07 -7.35 -10.90
CA LYS A 92 -7.26 -6.52 -11.80
C LYS A 92 -8.14 -5.85 -12.87
N LYS A 93 -9.01 -6.61 -13.54
CA LYS A 93 -9.90 -6.06 -14.58
C LYS A 93 -10.87 -5.01 -14.04
N LEU A 94 -11.41 -5.21 -12.84
CA LEU A 94 -12.29 -4.25 -12.16
C LEU A 94 -11.56 -2.96 -11.76
N SER A 95 -10.35 -3.09 -11.17
CA SER A 95 -9.54 -1.94 -10.76
C SER A 95 -9.11 -1.02 -11.92
N TRP A 96 -9.03 -1.55 -13.15
CA TRP A 96 -8.75 -0.75 -14.34
C TRP A 96 -9.98 0.00 -14.87
N ARG A 97 -11.19 -0.52 -14.64
CA ARG A 97 -12.44 0.12 -15.09
C ARG A 97 -12.86 1.29 -14.22
N THR A 98 -12.55 1.27 -12.92
CA THR A 98 -12.82 2.39 -12.01
C THR A 98 -11.91 3.60 -12.21
N LEU A 99 -10.84 3.49 -13.02
CA LEU A 99 -9.94 4.61 -13.37
C LEU A 99 -10.33 5.32 -14.68
N THR A 100 -11.48 4.98 -15.30
CA THR A 100 -11.90 5.51 -16.62
C THR A 100 -13.26 6.24 -16.58
N ILE A 101 -13.62 6.87 -15.47
CA ILE A 101 -14.76 7.78 -15.37
C ILE A 101 -14.26 9.17 -15.00
#